data_AF-A0AAV9C8Z2-F1
#
_entry.id   AF-A0AAV9C8Z2-F1
#
_cell.length_a   1.000
_cell.length_b   1.000
_cell.length_c   1.000
_cell.angle_alpha   90.00
_cell.angle_beta   90.00
_cell.angle_gamma   90.00
#
_symmetry.space_group_name_H-M   'P 1'
#
loop_
_entity.id
_entity.type
_entity.pdbx_description
1 polymer ?
#
loop_
_entity_poly.entity_id
_entity_poly.type
_entity_poly.pdbx_seq_one_letter_code
_entity_poly.pdbx_strand_id
1 'polypeptide(L)'
;MSAPAREISFEKATKDGFHRLFQYIQGANLNTSRIAMTAPVLTSIVPGAGPLHSSAYFIRLYLPIKFQTSPPLPLPELNLHPDKWSSHCIAIRKFSGFAWDSNIVKEAEKLATSLSRSPWANSTGSGSTYAYSIAQYNSPFRFIGRVNEVWVDIDGSQTEECQVSGLEVY
;
A
#
# COMPACT_ATOMS: atom_id res chain seq x y z
N MET A 1 -6.35 1.25 -7.48
CA MET A 1 -7.30 0.10 -7.35
C MET A 1 -6.89 -0.68 -6.11
N SER A 2 -7.84 -1.13 -5.28
CA SER A 2 -7.55 -1.83 -4.03
C SER A 2 -8.25 -3.19 -3.90
N ALA A 3 -7.62 -4.06 -3.12
CA ALA A 3 -8.07 -5.41 -2.81
C ALA A 3 -8.05 -5.60 -1.28
N PRO A 4 -9.20 -5.63 -0.60
CA PRO A 4 -9.27 -5.93 0.83
C PRO A 4 -8.95 -7.40 1.09
N ALA A 5 -8.21 -7.69 2.15
CA ALA A 5 -7.87 -9.05 2.58
C ALA A 5 -8.00 -9.18 4.10
N ARG A 6 -8.58 -10.31 4.54
CA ARG A 6 -8.78 -10.68 5.95
C ARG A 6 -8.01 -11.97 6.26
N GLU A 7 -6.71 -11.90 6.07
CA GLU A 7 -5.77 -12.99 6.35
C GLU A 7 -5.04 -12.73 7.67
N ILE A 8 -4.45 -13.76 8.26
CA ILE A 8 -3.60 -13.58 9.46
C ILE A 8 -2.19 -13.13 9.05
N SER A 9 -1.69 -13.64 7.93
CA SER A 9 -0.33 -13.38 7.41
C SER A 9 -0.33 -12.25 6.38
N PHE A 10 0.63 -11.33 6.52
CA PHE A 10 0.89 -10.26 5.56
C PHE A 10 1.30 -10.84 4.19
N GLU A 11 2.13 -11.87 4.17
CA GLU A 11 2.61 -12.48 2.93
C GLU A 11 1.44 -13.10 2.15
N LYS A 12 0.58 -13.84 2.87
CA LYS A 12 -0.62 -14.44 2.29
C LYS A 12 -1.59 -13.36 1.80
N ALA A 13 -1.87 -12.36 2.62
CA ALA A 13 -2.72 -11.22 2.25
C ALA A 13 -2.23 -10.53 0.97
N THR A 14 -0.93 -10.21 0.94
CA THR A 14 -0.30 -9.53 -0.20
C THR A 14 -0.37 -10.38 -1.46
N LYS A 15 -0.05 -11.67 -1.37
CA LYS A 15 -0.09 -12.59 -2.51
C LYS A 15 -1.50 -12.73 -3.07
N ASP A 16 -2.48 -13.00 -2.21
CA ASP A 16 -3.86 -13.27 -2.61
C ASP A 16 -4.56 -11.98 -3.09
N GLY A 17 -4.27 -10.84 -2.46
CA GLY A 17 -4.71 -9.51 -2.91
C GLY A 17 -4.09 -9.09 -4.25
N PHE A 18 -2.78 -9.22 -4.40
CA PHE A 18 -2.09 -8.90 -5.64
C PHE A 18 -2.52 -9.80 -6.80
N HIS A 19 -2.79 -11.08 -6.54
CA HIS A 19 -3.27 -11.98 -7.59
C HIS A 19 -4.58 -11.48 -8.22
N ARG A 20 -5.52 -10.98 -7.40
CA ARG A 20 -6.79 -10.41 -7.89
C ARG A 20 -6.56 -9.12 -8.67
N LEU A 21 -5.71 -8.22 -8.17
CA LEU A 21 -5.30 -7.00 -8.91
C LEU A 21 -4.62 -7.35 -10.25
N PHE A 22 -3.81 -8.41 -10.27
CA PHE A 22 -3.14 -8.88 -11.47
C PHE A 22 -4.14 -9.41 -12.50
N GLN A 23 -5.13 -10.21 -12.08
CA GLN A 23 -6.22 -10.64 -12.97
C GLN A 23 -6.96 -9.43 -13.57
N TYR A 24 -7.27 -8.43 -12.75
CA TYR A 24 -7.92 -7.19 -13.18
C TYR A 24 -7.14 -6.46 -14.29
N ILE A 25 -5.85 -6.20 -14.09
CA ILE A 25 -5.03 -5.51 -15.10
C ILE A 25 -4.78 -6.37 -16.35
N GLN A 26 -4.93 -7.69 -16.24
CA GLN A 26 -4.80 -8.62 -17.36
C GLN A 26 -6.09 -8.80 -18.17
N GLY A 27 -7.17 -8.10 -17.81
CA GLY A 27 -8.41 -8.07 -18.58
C GLY A 27 -9.63 -8.61 -17.84
N ALA A 28 -9.52 -9.01 -16.57
CA ALA A 28 -10.69 -9.39 -15.75
C ALA A 28 -11.41 -8.13 -15.23
N ASN A 29 -11.95 -7.35 -16.16
CA ASN A 29 -12.78 -6.18 -15.95
C ASN A 29 -13.85 -6.13 -17.03
N LEU A 30 -14.95 -5.38 -16.82
CA LEU A 30 -16.11 -5.38 -17.72
C LEU A 30 -15.78 -4.95 -19.15
N ASN A 31 -14.69 -4.22 -19.36
CA ASN A 31 -14.26 -3.76 -20.68
C ASN A 31 -13.19 -4.66 -21.31
N THR A 32 -12.82 -5.78 -20.67
CA THR A 32 -11.71 -6.67 -21.09
C THR A 32 -10.39 -5.94 -21.36
N SER A 33 -10.22 -4.77 -20.75
CA SER A 33 -9.11 -3.87 -21.04
C SER A 33 -7.85 -4.33 -20.32
N ARG A 34 -6.73 -4.38 -21.04
CA ARG A 34 -5.41 -4.60 -20.43
C ARG A 34 -4.84 -3.28 -19.92
N ILE A 35 -4.37 -3.30 -18.69
CA ILE A 35 -3.79 -2.17 -17.99
C ILE A 35 -2.32 -2.49 -17.73
N ALA A 36 -1.43 -1.56 -18.03
CA ALA A 36 -0.01 -1.76 -17.76
C ALA A 36 0.24 -1.90 -16.26
N MET A 37 1.09 -2.87 -15.89
CA MET A 37 1.56 -3.04 -14.51
C MET A 37 2.32 -1.80 -14.06
N THR A 38 2.15 -1.43 -12.80
CA THR A 38 2.83 -0.31 -12.15
C THR A 38 3.55 -0.79 -10.89
N ALA A 39 4.44 0.04 -10.37
CA ALA A 39 5.10 -0.20 -9.09
C ALA A 39 5.04 1.08 -8.26
N PRO A 40 5.04 0.98 -6.92
CA PRO A 40 5.04 -0.25 -6.13
C PRO A 40 3.66 -0.92 -6.02
N VAL A 41 3.65 -2.20 -5.59
CA VAL A 41 2.47 -2.79 -4.94
C VAL A 41 2.52 -2.37 -3.48
N LEU A 42 1.44 -1.81 -2.96
CA LEU A 42 1.37 -1.32 -1.60
C LEU A 42 0.44 -2.19 -0.77
N THR A 43 0.90 -2.69 0.37
CA THR A 43 0.05 -3.41 1.34
C THR A 43 -0.05 -2.59 2.62
N SER A 44 -1.22 -2.05 2.91
CA SER A 44 -1.53 -1.28 4.12
C SER A 44 -2.15 -2.19 5.19
N ILE A 45 -1.79 -1.98 6.44
CA ILE A 45 -2.15 -2.86 7.56
C ILE A 45 -3.13 -2.15 8.50
N VAL A 46 -4.29 -2.76 8.74
CA VAL A 46 -5.36 -2.26 9.61
C VAL A 46 -5.42 -3.12 10.87
N PRO A 47 -4.90 -2.66 12.01
CA PRO A 47 -4.87 -3.44 13.24
C PRO A 47 -6.27 -3.82 13.73
N GLY A 48 -6.45 -5.05 14.21
CA GLY A 48 -7.68 -5.52 14.86
C GLY A 48 -8.89 -5.75 13.94
N ALA A 49 -8.76 -5.49 12.63
CA ALA A 49 -9.82 -5.64 11.65
C ALA A 49 -9.86 -7.03 10.97
N GLY A 50 -8.94 -7.92 11.33
CA GLY A 50 -8.84 -9.30 10.83
C GLY A 50 -9.51 -10.34 11.75
N PRO A 51 -9.56 -11.61 11.31
CA PRO A 51 -10.08 -12.71 12.12
C PRO A 51 -9.33 -12.85 13.45
N LEU A 52 -10.01 -13.21 14.54
CA LEU A 52 -9.39 -13.42 15.86
C LEU A 52 -8.59 -12.18 16.35
N HIS A 53 -9.06 -10.97 16.05
CA HIS A 53 -8.38 -9.71 16.38
C HIS A 53 -7.01 -9.52 15.71
N SER A 54 -6.70 -10.29 14.66
CA SER A 54 -5.55 -10.05 13.80
C SER A 54 -5.74 -8.77 12.96
N SER A 55 -4.75 -8.44 12.13
CA SER A 55 -4.86 -7.30 11.22
C SER A 55 -5.65 -7.67 9.96
N ALA A 56 -6.38 -6.71 9.39
CA ALA A 56 -6.79 -6.78 7.99
C ALA A 56 -5.79 -6.01 7.13
N TYR A 57 -5.86 -6.22 5.81
CA TYR A 57 -4.94 -5.64 4.85
C TYR A 57 -5.69 -5.03 3.67
N PHE A 58 -5.14 -3.94 3.13
CA PHE A 58 -5.52 -3.39 1.84
C PHE A 58 -4.33 -3.47 0.90
N ILE A 59 -4.47 -4.18 -0.20
CA ILE A 59 -3.44 -4.26 -1.24
C ILE A 59 -3.83 -3.28 -2.34
N ARG A 60 -2.95 -2.37 -2.72
CA ARG A 60 -3.19 -1.33 -3.71
C ARG A 60 -2.22 -1.44 -4.87
N LEU A 61 -2.73 -1.13 -6.05
CA LEU A 61 -1.95 -0.96 -7.28
C LEU A 61 -2.36 0.39 -7.91
N TYR A 62 -1.35 1.20 -8.22
CA TYR A 62 -1.52 2.49 -8.91
C TYR A 62 -2.00 2.27 -10.34
N LEU A 63 -3.01 3.00 -10.81
CA LEU A 63 -3.44 2.90 -12.20
C LEU A 63 -2.69 3.89 -13.09
N PRO A 64 -2.31 3.54 -14.34
CA PRO A 64 -1.75 4.52 -15.27
C PRO A 64 -2.70 5.71 -15.47
N ILE A 65 -2.15 6.91 -15.75
CA ILE A 65 -2.89 8.19 -15.87
C ILE A 65 -4.18 8.07 -16.72
N LYS A 66 -4.12 7.31 -17.82
CA LYS A 66 -5.27 7.05 -18.71
C LYS A 66 -6.50 6.47 -17.99
N PHE A 67 -6.30 5.69 -16.93
CA PHE A 67 -7.36 4.99 -16.19
C PHE A 67 -7.70 5.67 -14.86
N GLN A 68 -7.08 6.81 -14.56
CA GLN A 68 -7.29 7.55 -13.32
C GLN A 68 -8.70 8.14 -13.24
N THR A 69 -9.17 8.83 -14.28
CA THR A 69 -10.49 9.47 -14.24
C THR A 69 -11.64 8.47 -14.27
N SER A 70 -11.48 7.36 -15.00
CA SER A 70 -12.52 6.35 -15.17
C SER A 70 -11.86 4.97 -15.28
N PRO A 71 -11.56 4.31 -14.14
CA PRO A 71 -11.00 2.97 -14.15
C PRO A 71 -12.04 1.96 -14.65
N PRO A 72 -11.65 0.95 -15.48
CA PRO A 72 -12.55 -0.14 -15.85
C PRO A 72 -13.11 -0.80 -14.60
N LEU A 73 -14.41 -1.11 -14.60
CA LEU A 73 -15.03 -1.78 -13.46
C LEU A 73 -14.51 -3.22 -13.34
N PRO A 74 -14.00 -3.64 -12.17
CA PRO A 74 -13.56 -5.01 -11.96
C PRO A 74 -14.75 -5.98 -12.02
N LEU A 75 -14.48 -7.25 -12.37
CA LEU A 75 -15.51 -8.27 -12.25
C LEU A 75 -15.87 -8.50 -10.77
N PRO A 76 -17.16 -8.69 -10.42
CA PRO A 76 -17.61 -8.77 -9.03
C PRO A 76 -16.88 -9.84 -8.20
N GLU A 77 -16.53 -10.98 -8.81
CA GLU A 77 -15.83 -12.09 -8.18
C GLU A 77 -14.42 -11.74 -7.69
N LEU A 78 -13.79 -10.70 -8.22
CA LEU A 78 -12.47 -10.26 -7.77
C LEU A 78 -12.53 -9.49 -6.44
N ASN A 79 -13.72 -8.98 -6.08
CA ASN A 79 -13.92 -8.15 -4.89
C ASN A 79 -12.86 -7.04 -4.78
N LEU A 80 -12.78 -6.21 -5.82
CA LEU A 80 -11.87 -5.07 -5.93
C LEU A 80 -12.66 -3.78 -5.93
N HIS A 81 -12.04 -2.71 -5.42
CA HIS A 81 -12.68 -1.39 -5.35
C HIS A 81 -11.75 -0.33 -5.93
N PRO A 82 -12.27 0.58 -6.78
CA PRO A 82 -11.58 1.83 -7.05
C PRO A 82 -11.29 2.53 -5.71
N ASP A 83 -10.04 2.89 -5.51
CA ASP A 83 -9.57 3.47 -4.24
C ASP A 83 -8.96 4.82 -4.57
N LYS A 84 -9.67 5.90 -4.20
CA LYS A 84 -9.15 7.25 -4.37
C LYS A 84 -8.17 7.52 -3.25
N TRP A 85 -6.92 7.72 -3.63
CA TRP A 85 -5.89 8.07 -2.68
C TRP A 85 -5.58 9.56 -2.81
N SER A 86 -5.99 10.34 -1.81
CA SER A 86 -5.64 11.75 -1.72
C SER A 86 -4.14 11.91 -1.50
N SER A 87 -3.58 13.01 -1.99
CA SER A 87 -2.22 13.41 -1.62
C SER A 87 -2.12 13.50 -0.10
N HIS A 88 -1.02 13.03 0.46
CA HIS A 88 -0.72 13.07 1.88
C HIS A 88 0.79 12.96 2.06
N CYS A 89 1.25 13.32 3.25
CA CYS A 89 2.66 13.25 3.61
C CYS A 89 2.97 11.88 4.20
N ILE A 90 4.09 11.31 3.77
CA ILE A 90 4.55 10.00 4.22
C ILE A 90 6.01 10.07 4.66
N ALA A 91 6.29 9.46 5.80
CA ALA A 91 7.64 9.12 6.21
C ALA A 91 8.01 7.75 5.66
N ILE A 92 9.20 7.64 5.07
CA ILE A 92 9.63 6.45 4.34
C ILE A 92 10.91 5.88 4.97
N ARG A 93 10.96 4.56 5.14
CA ARG A 93 12.19 3.81 5.38
C ARG A 93 12.38 2.75 4.31
N LYS A 94 13.49 2.82 3.57
CA LYS A 94 13.90 1.80 2.61
C LYS A 94 14.61 0.62 3.29
N PHE A 95 14.32 -0.60 2.85
CA PHE A 95 14.98 -1.82 3.29
C PHE A 95 15.15 -2.84 2.15
N SER A 96 16.12 -3.74 2.31
CA SER A 96 16.48 -4.77 1.32
C SER A 96 15.91 -6.14 1.70
N GLY A 97 15.96 -7.09 0.76
CA GLY A 97 15.49 -8.46 0.96
C GLY A 97 14.02 -8.64 0.63
N PHE A 98 13.43 -9.75 1.06
CA PHE A 98 11.99 -9.96 0.94
C PHE A 98 11.24 -9.30 2.09
N ALA A 99 10.03 -8.81 1.83
CA ALA A 99 9.11 -8.38 2.88
C ALA A 99 8.34 -9.61 3.37
N TRP A 100 8.58 -9.99 4.62
CA TRP A 100 8.05 -11.18 5.26
C TRP A 100 7.40 -10.84 6.59
N ASP A 101 6.49 -11.69 7.06
CA ASP A 101 5.85 -11.55 8.38
C ASP A 101 6.90 -11.40 9.50
N SER A 102 8.06 -12.05 9.34
CA SER A 102 9.17 -12.04 10.30
C SER A 102 10.00 -10.73 10.37
N ASN A 103 9.85 -9.82 9.41
CA ASN A 103 10.70 -8.63 9.30
C ASN A 103 9.97 -7.29 9.12
N ILE A 104 8.75 -7.26 8.56
CA ILE A 104 8.05 -6.00 8.28
C ILE A 104 7.82 -5.17 9.54
N VAL A 105 7.48 -5.83 10.66
CA VAL A 105 7.27 -5.18 11.96
C VAL A 105 8.57 -4.56 12.46
N LYS A 106 9.70 -5.27 12.32
CA LYS A 106 11.03 -4.77 12.72
C LYS A 106 11.45 -3.55 11.90
N GLU A 107 11.14 -3.51 10.61
CA GLU A 107 11.44 -2.35 9.78
C GLU A 107 10.52 -1.16 10.12
N ALA A 108 9.25 -1.42 10.46
CA ALA A 108 8.34 -0.40 10.97
C ALA A 108 8.80 0.18 12.32
N GLU A 109 9.26 -0.66 13.26
CA GLU A 109 9.84 -0.23 14.54
C GLU A 109 11.09 0.65 14.35
N LYS A 110 11.95 0.31 13.38
CA LYS A 110 13.12 1.13 13.04
C LYS A 110 12.72 2.48 12.46
N LEU A 111 11.68 2.53 11.63
CA LEU A 111 11.14 3.80 11.13
C LEU A 111 10.56 4.64 12.29
N ALA A 112 9.74 4.03 13.15
CA ALA A 112 9.18 4.70 14.32
C ALA A 112 10.26 5.26 15.27
N THR A 113 11.33 4.50 15.50
CA THR A 113 12.48 4.94 16.29
C THR A 113 13.23 6.11 15.64
N SER A 114 13.29 6.13 14.31
CA SER A 114 13.92 7.24 13.57
C SER A 114 13.05 8.50 13.65
N LEU A 115 11.73 8.34 13.50
CA LEU A 115 10.75 9.42 13.60
C LEU A 115 10.73 10.07 15.00
N SER A 116 10.77 9.27 16.06
CA SER A 116 10.76 9.78 17.44
C SER A 116 11.98 10.64 17.79
N ARG A 117 13.06 10.55 16.99
CA ARG A 117 14.29 11.34 17.13
C ARG A 117 14.39 12.48 16.12
N SER A 118 13.34 12.68 15.33
CA SER A 118 13.27 13.72 14.30
C SER A 118 12.31 14.84 14.74
N PRO A 119 12.28 15.98 14.03
CA PRO A 119 11.26 17.01 14.23
C PRO A 119 9.82 16.50 14.08
N TRP A 120 9.62 15.33 13.45
CA TRP A 120 8.31 14.75 13.16
C TRP A 120 7.81 13.76 14.21
N ALA A 121 8.44 13.71 15.39
CA ALA A 121 8.12 12.76 16.46
C ALA A 121 6.64 12.77 16.89
N ASN A 122 5.98 13.94 16.79
CA ASN A 122 4.57 14.13 17.17
C ASN A 122 3.65 14.34 15.95
N SER A 123 4.15 14.06 14.75
CA SER A 123 3.40 14.26 13.50
C SER A 123 2.75 12.98 13.01
N THR A 124 2.89 11.87 13.74
CA THR A 124 2.26 10.60 13.38
C THR A 124 0.85 10.51 13.95
N GLY A 125 -0.16 10.43 13.09
CA GLY A 125 -1.44 9.81 13.41
C GLY A 125 -2.50 10.70 14.05
N SER A 126 -3.29 11.38 13.22
CA SER A 126 -4.65 11.76 13.64
C SER A 126 -5.77 11.46 12.65
N GLY A 127 -5.54 10.68 11.57
CA GLY A 127 -6.62 10.38 10.62
C GLY A 127 -6.49 9.15 9.72
N SER A 128 -5.39 8.39 9.79
CA SER A 128 -5.23 7.22 8.91
C SER A 128 -6.01 6.01 9.42
N THR A 129 -6.62 5.27 8.49
CA THR A 129 -7.35 4.03 8.79
C THR A 129 -6.44 2.81 8.92
N TYR A 130 -5.15 2.96 8.58
CA TYR A 130 -4.12 1.93 8.66
C TYR A 130 -2.94 2.41 9.50
N ALA A 131 -2.18 1.47 10.07
CA ALA A 131 -1.04 1.79 10.93
C ALA A 131 0.21 2.16 10.12
N TYR A 132 0.53 1.35 9.11
CA TYR A 132 1.63 1.57 8.17
C TYR A 132 1.38 0.76 6.90
N SER A 133 2.17 1.05 5.87
CA SER A 133 2.14 0.34 4.60
C SER A 133 3.51 -0.18 4.20
N ILE A 134 3.54 -1.29 3.46
CA ILE A 134 4.75 -1.83 2.85
C ILE A 134 4.64 -1.67 1.33
N ALA A 135 5.58 -0.92 0.74
CA ALA A 135 5.69 -0.75 -0.70
C ALA A 135 6.75 -1.72 -1.27
N GLN A 136 6.34 -2.55 -2.23
CA GLN A 136 7.18 -3.56 -2.87
C GLN A 136 7.33 -3.25 -4.35
N TYR A 137 8.56 -2.96 -4.79
CA TYR A 137 8.85 -2.47 -6.14
C TYR A 137 9.19 -3.57 -7.14
N ASN A 138 9.51 -4.77 -6.65
CA ASN A 138 10.12 -5.81 -7.47
C ASN A 138 9.21 -7.02 -7.66
N SER A 139 9.26 -7.55 -8.88
CA SER A 139 8.67 -8.85 -9.23
C SER A 139 9.06 -9.95 -8.22
N PRO A 140 8.15 -10.89 -7.92
CA PRO A 140 8.44 -12.02 -7.04
C PRO A 140 9.64 -12.86 -7.51
N PHE A 141 9.98 -12.82 -8.81
CA PHE A 141 11.11 -13.56 -9.39
C PHE A 141 12.46 -12.83 -9.31
N ARG A 142 12.51 -11.61 -8.77
CA ARG A 142 13.77 -10.88 -8.53
C ARG A 142 14.36 -11.25 -7.17
N PHE A 143 15.40 -12.06 -7.13
CA PHE A 143 15.96 -12.53 -5.85
C PHE A 143 17.02 -11.59 -5.23
N ILE A 144 17.76 -10.82 -6.04
CA ILE A 144 18.86 -9.96 -5.59
C ILE A 144 18.52 -8.49 -5.87
N GLY A 145 19.00 -7.58 -5.00
CA GLY A 145 18.84 -6.13 -5.19
C GLY A 145 17.39 -5.68 -5.06
N ARG A 146 16.63 -6.35 -4.18
CA ARG A 146 15.24 -5.97 -3.89
C ARG A 146 15.18 -4.66 -3.09
N VAL A 147 14.23 -3.81 -3.45
CA VAL A 147 13.89 -2.56 -2.79
C VAL A 147 12.45 -2.67 -2.28
N ASN A 148 12.30 -2.53 -0.97
CA ASN A 148 11.01 -2.34 -0.34
C ASN A 148 11.10 -1.11 0.56
N GLU A 149 9.93 -0.58 0.91
CA GLU A 149 9.82 0.58 1.78
C GLU A 149 8.71 0.39 2.80
N VAL A 150 8.91 0.93 4.00
CA VAL A 150 7.86 1.10 5.01
C VAL A 150 7.39 2.55 4.98
N TRP A 151 6.09 2.76 4.86
CA TRP A 151 5.45 4.07 4.79
C TRP A 151 4.55 4.29 6.01
N VAL A 152 4.66 5.46 6.62
CA VAL A 152 3.77 5.93 7.71
C VAL A 152 3.28 7.32 7.36
N ASP A 153 1.98 7.55 7.46
CA ASP A 153 1.39 8.87 7.22
C ASP A 153 1.82 9.85 8.32
N ILE A 154 2.15 11.07 7.93
CA ILE A 154 2.51 12.16 8.83
C ILE A 154 1.69 13.42 8.53
N ASP A 155 1.49 14.25 9.53
CA ASP A 155 0.81 15.53 9.39
C ASP A 155 1.73 16.55 8.71
N GLY A 156 1.43 16.86 7.45
CA GLY A 156 2.23 17.79 6.62
C GLY A 156 2.17 19.26 7.03
N SER A 157 1.34 19.64 8.01
CA SER A 157 1.17 21.04 8.44
C SER A 157 2.36 21.59 9.23
N GLN A 158 3.34 20.75 9.59
CA GLN A 158 4.40 21.14 10.52
C GLN A 158 5.67 21.70 9.83
N THR A 159 5.86 21.50 8.52
CA THR A 159 7.05 22.00 7.79
C THR A 159 6.77 22.23 6.30
N GLU A 160 7.39 23.26 5.69
CA GLU A 160 7.27 23.57 4.24
C GLU A 160 7.67 22.42 3.29
N GLU A 161 8.40 21.42 3.80
CA GLU A 161 8.92 20.28 3.05
C GLU A 161 7.87 19.27 2.57
N CYS A 162 6.65 19.28 3.14
CA CYS A 162 5.58 18.39 2.66
C CYS A 162 4.26 19.13 2.47
N GLN A 163 4.04 19.62 1.26
CA GLN A 163 2.79 20.26 0.83
C GLN A 163 1.85 19.22 0.22
N VAL A 164 0.66 19.11 0.79
CA VAL A 164 -0.40 18.22 0.29
C VAL A 164 -1.09 18.85 -0.91
N SER A 165 -1.14 18.15 -2.05
CA SER A 165 -1.88 18.62 -3.23
C SER A 165 -3.35 18.18 -3.20
N GLY A 166 -4.29 18.98 -3.70
CA GLY A 166 -5.72 18.61 -3.72
C GLY A 166 -6.10 17.51 -4.75
N LEU A 167 -5.13 16.84 -5.37
CA LEU A 167 -5.38 15.85 -6.42
C LEU A 167 -5.53 14.46 -5.80
N GLU A 168 -6.69 13.84 -6.03
CA GLU A 168 -6.95 12.44 -5.70
C GLU A 168 -6.63 11.55 -6.91
N VAL A 169 -5.94 10.44 -6.66
CA VAL A 169 -5.44 9.55 -7.69
C VAL A 169 -5.77 8.10 -7.30
N TYR A 170 -6.28 7.32 -8.25
CA TYR A 170 -6.68 5.91 -8.16
C TYR A 170 -5.59 4.87 -8.41
#